data_AF-C7DNN7-F1
#
_entry.id   AF-C7DNN7-F1
#
_cell.length_a   1.000
_cell.length_b   1.000
_cell.length_c   1.000
_cell.angle_alpha   90.00
_cell.angle_beta   90.00
_cell.angle_gamma   90.00
#
_symmetry.space_group_name_H-M   'P 1'
#
loop_
_entity.id
_entity.type
_entity.pdbx_description
1 polymer ?
#
loop_
_entity_poly.entity_id
_entity_poly.type
_entity_poly.pdbx_seq_one_letter_code
_entity_poly.pdbx_strand_id
1 'polypeptide(L)'
;MTPQPISTSHHRTTRDSKSDSELAPPSSSPAGSDDLRLSTWLRVSWSRSRQALGDDDRPAAAYVERVATDTVLERAARSVLPDVTADIENEPVALILTDANGIVLSRTGGDSDLFAALDRVDLAPGFRDAETQVGTNGIGTSLEVGRPLLVDGDQHFSGPLRSFSCAGAPVTHPVTGAILGVVDLTTAAQNSNTLLLSFATLAAARLRERMLDDATELDRAIFSAYRSA
;
A
#
# COMPACT_ATOMS: atom_id res chain seq x y z
N MET A 1 -59.13 -38.00 25.61
CA MET A 1 -59.39 -38.53 26.96
C MET A 1 -58.10 -38.46 27.77
N THR A 2 -57.99 -37.48 28.65
CA THR A 2 -57.10 -37.43 29.84
C THR A 2 -57.90 -37.99 31.04
N PRO A 3 -57.38 -38.31 32.27
CA PRO A 3 -56.14 -37.83 32.95
C PRO A 3 -55.33 -38.88 33.81
N GLN A 4 -54.00 -38.71 34.06
CA GLN A 4 -53.25 -38.37 35.33
C GLN A 4 -53.35 -39.41 36.50
N PRO A 5 -52.38 -39.58 37.47
CA PRO A 5 -51.78 -38.44 38.21
C PRO A 5 -50.39 -38.57 38.96
N ILE A 6 -49.78 -37.39 39.23
CA ILE A 6 -48.91 -36.88 40.35
C ILE A 6 -47.69 -37.66 40.90
N SER A 7 -46.55 -36.96 41.01
CA SER A 7 -46.04 -36.53 42.34
C SER A 7 -45.08 -35.34 42.28
N THR A 8 -45.22 -34.50 43.29
CA THR A 8 -44.66 -33.19 43.60
C THR A 8 -43.22 -33.20 44.13
N SER A 9 -42.47 -32.11 43.90
CA SER A 9 -41.72 -31.48 44.98
C SER A 9 -41.48 -29.99 44.70
N HIS A 10 -41.84 -29.19 45.68
CA HIS A 10 -41.77 -27.74 45.73
C HIS A 10 -40.41 -27.29 46.28
N HIS A 11 -39.79 -26.30 45.66
CA HIS A 11 -39.12 -25.26 46.42
C HIS A 11 -39.41 -23.89 45.82
N ARG A 12 -39.89 -23.00 46.70
CA ARG A 12 -40.45 -21.68 46.40
C ARG A 12 -39.55 -20.65 47.08
N THR A 13 -39.14 -19.65 46.27
CA THR A 13 -38.77 -18.25 46.59
C THR A 13 -37.57 -18.04 47.52
N THR A 14 -36.62 -17.19 47.14
CA THR A 14 -36.81 -15.73 47.23
C THR A 14 -36.45 -14.96 45.97
N ARG A 15 -37.28 -13.94 45.74
CA ARG A 15 -37.14 -12.84 44.79
C ARG A 15 -36.18 -11.84 45.45
N ASP A 16 -35.15 -11.40 44.75
CA ASP A 16 -34.61 -10.07 44.96
C ASP A 16 -34.19 -9.44 43.65
N SER A 17 -34.49 -8.17 43.57
CA SER A 17 -34.67 -7.37 42.37
C SER A 17 -33.44 -6.54 42.03
N LYS A 18 -33.19 -6.43 40.72
CA LYS A 18 -32.64 -5.26 40.00
C LYS A 18 -31.24 -4.79 40.39
N SER A 19 -30.29 -5.05 39.49
CA SER A 19 -29.49 -3.98 38.87
C SER A 19 -28.89 -4.50 37.57
N ASP A 20 -29.62 -4.31 36.46
CA ASP A 20 -29.04 -4.33 35.12
C ASP A 20 -28.11 -3.11 35.02
N SER A 21 -26.82 -3.31 35.27
CA SER A 21 -25.80 -2.36 34.83
C SER A 21 -25.58 -2.60 33.34
N GLU A 22 -26.45 -2.00 32.55
CA GLU A 22 -26.26 -1.76 31.14
C GLU A 22 -24.89 -1.11 30.96
N LEU A 23 -23.92 -1.86 30.41
CA LEU A 23 -22.63 -1.31 30.02
C LEU A 23 -22.92 -0.25 28.95
N ALA A 24 -22.92 1.01 29.36
CA ALA A 24 -22.93 2.13 28.44
C ALA A 24 -21.80 1.92 27.41
N PRO A 25 -22.05 2.12 26.10
CA PRO A 25 -20.97 2.08 25.12
C PRO A 25 -19.92 3.13 25.53
N PRO A 26 -18.62 2.86 25.33
CA PRO A 26 -17.58 3.82 25.68
C PRO A 26 -17.86 5.13 24.95
N SER A 27 -18.08 6.17 25.76
CA SER A 27 -18.26 7.55 25.33
C SER A 27 -17.13 7.96 24.39
N SER A 28 -17.46 8.30 23.16
CA SER A 28 -16.55 8.92 22.21
C SER A 28 -16.27 10.37 22.62
N SER A 29 -15.05 10.66 23.09
CA SER A 29 -14.32 11.94 22.91
C SER A 29 -12.98 11.95 23.65
N PRO A 30 -11.95 12.73 23.22
CA PRO A 30 -11.86 13.55 22.01
C PRO A 30 -10.73 13.07 21.06
N ALA A 31 -10.90 13.26 19.75
CA ALA A 31 -9.92 13.00 18.70
C ALA A 31 -8.65 13.90 18.76
N GLY A 32 -8.23 14.37 19.93
CA GLY A 32 -7.21 15.41 20.10
C GLY A 32 -5.87 14.96 20.68
N SER A 33 -5.76 13.77 21.29
CA SER A 33 -4.50 13.34 21.94
C SER A 33 -3.62 12.43 21.09
N ASP A 34 -4.21 11.61 20.20
CA ASP A 34 -3.45 10.76 19.27
C ASP A 34 -2.88 11.56 18.10
N ASP A 35 -3.54 12.65 17.72
CA ASP A 35 -3.13 13.51 16.60
C ASP A 35 -1.76 14.17 16.85
N LEU A 36 -1.38 14.40 18.11
CA LEU A 36 -0.07 14.93 18.50
C LEU A 36 1.08 13.92 18.38
N ARG A 37 0.78 12.62 18.24
CA ARG A 37 1.79 11.54 18.11
C ARG A 37 2.12 11.18 16.66
N LEU A 38 1.26 11.57 15.71
CA LEU A 38 1.49 11.31 14.30
C LEU A 38 2.64 12.20 13.78
N SER A 39 3.41 11.68 12.83
CA SER A 39 4.41 12.50 12.13
C SER A 39 3.71 13.62 11.34
N THR A 40 4.39 14.74 11.12
CA THR A 40 3.79 15.87 10.37
C THR A 40 3.34 15.48 8.97
N TRP A 41 4.09 14.59 8.28
CA TRP A 41 3.70 14.16 6.93
C TRP A 41 2.44 13.30 6.95
N LEU A 42 2.26 12.47 7.97
CA LEU A 42 1.12 11.57 8.09
C LEU A 42 -0.17 12.34 8.32
N ARG A 43 -0.16 13.35 9.21
CA ARG A 43 -1.31 14.25 9.40
C ARG A 43 -1.74 14.94 8.11
N VAL A 44 -0.76 15.42 7.33
CA VAL A 44 -1.05 16.10 6.05
C VAL A 44 -1.64 15.12 5.04
N SER A 45 -1.08 13.91 4.92
CA SER A 45 -1.63 12.86 4.04
C SER A 45 -3.04 12.43 4.46
N TRP A 46 -3.29 12.25 5.76
CA TRP A 46 -4.62 11.93 6.28
C TRP A 46 -5.64 13.05 6.02
N SER A 47 -5.22 14.31 6.12
CA SER A 47 -6.06 15.45 5.77
C SER A 47 -6.46 15.44 4.30
N ARG A 48 -5.53 15.16 3.38
CA ARG A 48 -5.83 15.05 1.94
C ARG A 48 -6.71 13.85 1.62
N SER A 49 -6.40 12.69 2.22
CA SER A 49 -7.20 11.47 2.08
C SER A 49 -8.64 11.69 2.51
N ARG A 50 -8.86 12.29 3.68
CA ARG A 50 -10.20 12.64 4.19
C ARG A 50 -10.91 13.66 3.31
N GLN A 51 -10.18 14.62 2.73
CA GLN A 51 -10.77 15.59 1.80
C GLN A 51 -11.27 14.91 0.52
N ALA A 52 -10.56 13.89 0.02
CA ALA A 52 -10.92 13.18 -1.20
C ALA A 52 -12.00 12.10 -0.97
N LEU A 53 -11.93 11.36 0.15
CA LEU A 53 -12.71 10.15 0.39
C LEU A 53 -13.79 10.30 1.47
N GLY A 54 -13.79 11.41 2.21
CA GLY A 54 -14.63 11.56 3.40
C GLY A 54 -14.21 10.59 4.49
N ASP A 55 -15.20 9.93 5.11
CA ASP A 55 -15.00 8.94 6.18
C ASP A 55 -15.11 7.49 5.65
N ASP A 56 -14.98 7.28 4.34
CA ASP A 56 -14.97 5.94 3.76
C ASP A 56 -13.69 5.18 4.15
N ASP A 57 -13.85 4.13 4.96
CA ASP A 57 -12.76 3.28 5.45
C ASP A 57 -12.43 2.15 4.47
N ARG A 58 -13.21 1.94 3.39
CA ARG A 58 -12.98 0.89 2.39
C ARG A 58 -13.17 1.43 0.96
N PRO A 59 -12.44 2.48 0.58
CA PRO A 59 -12.56 3.05 -0.75
C PRO A 59 -12.19 2.02 -1.82
N ALA A 60 -12.91 2.03 -2.94
CA ALA A 60 -12.66 1.11 -4.05
C ALA A 60 -11.54 1.66 -4.96
N ALA A 61 -10.49 0.87 -5.17
CA ALA A 61 -9.45 1.23 -6.13
C ALA A 61 -10.01 1.19 -7.56
N ALA A 62 -9.66 2.18 -8.38
CA ALA A 62 -10.10 2.22 -9.76
C ALA A 62 -9.26 1.24 -10.60
N TYR A 63 -9.92 0.32 -11.31
CA TYR A 63 -9.27 -0.48 -12.35
C TYR A 63 -9.16 0.33 -13.65
N VAL A 64 -7.97 0.36 -14.23
CA VAL A 64 -7.68 1.01 -15.50
C VAL A 64 -7.09 -0.03 -16.44
N GLU A 65 -7.83 -0.34 -17.51
CA GLU A 65 -7.30 -1.18 -18.58
C GLU A 65 -6.10 -0.48 -19.22
N ARG A 66 -4.94 -1.13 -19.14
CA ARG A 66 -3.68 -0.61 -19.69
C ARG A 66 -3.36 -1.29 -21.01
N VAL A 67 -3.01 -0.47 -21.99
CA VAL A 67 -2.28 -0.92 -23.17
C VAL A 67 -0.81 -0.99 -22.81
N ALA A 68 -0.15 -2.11 -23.12
CA ALA A 68 1.28 -2.25 -22.88
C ALA A 68 2.03 -1.11 -23.58
N THR A 69 2.82 -0.36 -22.80
CA THR A 69 3.59 0.78 -23.29
C THR A 69 5.07 0.48 -23.21
N ASP A 70 5.87 1.03 -24.11
CA ASP A 70 7.32 0.93 -24.04
C ASP A 70 7.90 2.24 -23.47
N THR A 71 7.49 2.57 -22.24
CA THR A 71 7.99 3.76 -21.56
C THR A 71 9.46 3.57 -21.13
N VAL A 72 10.16 4.67 -20.90
CA VAL A 72 11.54 4.63 -20.37
C VAL A 72 11.59 3.86 -19.04
N LEU A 73 10.58 4.03 -18.18
CA LEU A 73 10.46 3.30 -16.93
C LEU A 73 10.25 1.79 -17.16
N GLU A 74 9.32 1.40 -18.04
CA GLU A 74 9.03 0.00 -18.32
C GLU A 74 10.21 -0.75 -18.97
N ARG A 75 11.00 -0.07 -19.82
CA ARG A 75 12.24 -0.66 -20.37
C ARG A 75 13.27 -0.92 -19.29
N ALA A 76 13.57 0.09 -18.47
CA ALA A 76 14.52 -0.07 -17.36
C ALA A 76 14.05 -1.14 -16.36
N ALA A 77 12.75 -1.17 -16.06
CA ALA A 77 12.15 -2.15 -15.18
C ALA A 77 12.31 -3.58 -15.70
N ARG A 78 12.14 -3.79 -17.00
CA ARG A 78 12.32 -5.12 -17.62
C ARG A 78 13.74 -5.66 -17.46
N SER A 79 14.73 -4.78 -17.41
CA SER A 79 16.14 -5.16 -17.19
C SER A 79 16.50 -5.31 -15.71
N VAL A 80 15.96 -4.47 -14.83
CA VAL A 80 16.40 -4.36 -13.43
C VAL A 80 15.57 -5.20 -12.47
N LEU A 81 14.24 -5.21 -12.63
CA LEU A 81 13.34 -5.82 -11.64
C LEU A 81 13.49 -7.34 -11.47
N PRO A 82 13.86 -8.14 -12.49
CA PRO A 82 14.13 -9.57 -12.28
C PRO A 82 15.20 -9.82 -11.22
N ASP A 83 16.32 -9.09 -11.28
CA ASP A 83 17.42 -9.24 -10.32
C ASP A 83 17.01 -8.75 -8.92
N VAL A 84 16.30 -7.61 -8.86
CA VAL A 84 15.77 -7.09 -7.58
C VAL A 84 14.75 -8.03 -6.96
N THR A 85 13.96 -8.73 -7.79
CA THR A 85 13.00 -9.74 -7.31
C THR A 85 13.73 -10.97 -6.78
N ALA A 86 14.81 -11.41 -7.44
CA ALA A 86 15.61 -12.55 -6.99
C ALA A 86 16.26 -12.28 -5.61
N ASP A 87 16.67 -11.05 -5.34
CA ASP A 87 17.22 -10.62 -4.04
C ASP A 87 16.21 -10.81 -2.86
N ILE A 88 14.90 -10.92 -3.15
CA ILE A 88 13.82 -11.06 -2.14
C ILE A 88 12.96 -12.31 -2.34
N GLU A 89 13.37 -13.26 -3.18
CA GLU A 89 12.51 -14.38 -3.62
C GLU A 89 12.02 -15.30 -2.48
N ASN A 90 12.76 -15.35 -1.37
CA ASN A 90 12.46 -16.17 -0.19
C ASN A 90 11.89 -15.35 0.98
N GLU A 91 11.62 -14.07 0.76
CA GLU A 91 11.05 -13.17 1.77
C GLU A 91 9.55 -12.98 1.50
N PRO A 92 8.71 -12.83 2.54
CA PRO A 92 7.28 -12.58 2.40
C PRO A 92 7.01 -11.12 2.00
N VAL A 93 7.61 -10.66 0.91
CA VAL A 93 7.60 -9.28 0.43
C VAL A 93 7.26 -9.25 -1.05
N ALA A 94 6.23 -8.50 -1.42
CA ALA A 94 5.88 -8.22 -2.80
C ALA A 94 6.62 -6.95 -3.27
N LEU A 95 7.24 -7.02 -4.45
CA LEU A 95 7.73 -5.86 -5.18
C LEU A 95 6.67 -5.40 -6.16
N ILE A 96 6.32 -4.12 -6.08
CA ILE A 96 5.30 -3.48 -6.89
C ILE A 96 5.93 -2.30 -7.63
N LEU A 97 5.68 -2.21 -8.93
CA LEU A 97 6.03 -1.04 -9.73
C LEU A 97 4.76 -0.35 -10.18
N THR A 98 4.72 0.98 -10.08
CA THR A 98 3.60 1.81 -10.58
C THR A 98 4.08 2.86 -11.57
N ASP A 99 3.17 3.43 -12.35
CA ASP A 99 3.41 4.65 -13.11
C ASP A 99 3.21 5.92 -12.25
N ALA A 100 3.46 7.09 -12.84
CA ALA A 100 3.33 8.38 -12.16
C ALA A 100 1.90 8.72 -11.69
N ASN A 101 0.89 7.98 -12.12
CA ASN A 101 -0.50 8.14 -11.67
C ASN A 101 -0.88 7.10 -10.59
N GLY A 102 0.08 6.29 -10.13
CA GLY A 102 -0.14 5.23 -9.16
C GLY A 102 -0.80 3.98 -9.73
N ILE A 103 -0.82 3.80 -11.06
CA ILE A 103 -1.34 2.56 -11.66
C ILE A 103 -0.28 1.47 -11.53
N VAL A 104 -0.64 0.33 -10.94
CA VAL A 104 0.23 -0.83 -10.82
C VAL A 104 0.56 -1.41 -12.20
N LEU A 105 1.85 -1.41 -12.52
CA LEU A 105 2.42 -1.94 -13.76
C LEU A 105 2.77 -3.42 -13.61
N SER A 106 3.37 -3.79 -12.49
CA SER A 106 3.79 -5.16 -12.21
C SER A 106 3.81 -5.42 -10.71
N ARG A 107 3.59 -6.68 -10.34
CA ARG A 107 3.75 -7.20 -8.98
C ARG A 107 4.51 -8.52 -9.06
N THR A 108 5.64 -8.62 -8.37
CA THR A 108 6.54 -9.79 -8.33
C THR A 108 7.01 -10.05 -6.89
N GLY A 109 7.77 -11.13 -6.68
CA GLY A 109 8.14 -11.58 -5.34
C GLY A 109 6.94 -12.17 -4.60
N GLY A 110 6.94 -12.08 -3.27
CA GLY A 110 5.84 -12.50 -2.40
C GLY A 110 5.52 -14.00 -2.44
N ASP A 111 4.80 -14.46 -1.43
CA ASP A 111 4.20 -15.79 -1.45
C ASP A 111 2.73 -15.74 -1.94
N SER A 112 2.14 -16.92 -2.16
CA SER A 112 0.75 -17.03 -2.63
C SER A 112 -0.26 -16.40 -1.67
N ASP A 113 0.03 -16.42 -0.37
CA ASP A 113 -0.89 -15.94 0.66
C ASP A 113 -0.89 -14.42 0.72
N LEU A 114 0.29 -13.79 0.58
CA LEU A 114 0.46 -12.36 0.42
C LEU A 114 -0.23 -11.90 -0.86
N PHE A 115 -0.02 -12.56 -2.00
CA PHE A 115 -0.69 -12.17 -3.25
C PHE A 115 -2.21 -12.26 -3.15
N ALA A 116 -2.73 -13.33 -2.56
CA ALA A 116 -4.17 -13.46 -2.31
C ALA A 116 -4.69 -12.37 -1.36
N ALA A 117 -3.87 -11.90 -0.41
CA ALA A 117 -4.21 -10.78 0.47
C ALA A 117 -4.22 -9.44 -0.27
N LEU A 118 -3.23 -9.20 -1.14
CA LEU A 118 -3.14 -8.01 -1.97
C LEU A 118 -4.27 -7.93 -3.00
N ASP A 119 -4.69 -9.07 -3.55
CA ASP A 119 -5.84 -9.13 -4.47
C ASP A 119 -7.16 -8.75 -3.80
N ARG A 120 -7.33 -9.02 -2.49
CA ARG A 120 -8.53 -8.64 -1.73
C ARG A 120 -8.62 -7.14 -1.45
N VAL A 121 -7.53 -6.41 -1.66
CA VAL A 121 -7.46 -4.94 -1.49
C VAL A 121 -7.16 -4.24 -2.82
N ASP A 122 -7.38 -4.93 -3.94
CA ASP A 122 -7.21 -4.41 -5.28
C ASP A 122 -5.78 -3.87 -5.56
N LEU A 123 -4.76 -4.39 -4.87
CA LEU A 123 -3.36 -3.99 -5.11
C LEU A 123 -2.70 -4.93 -6.13
N ALA A 124 -3.17 -4.88 -7.37
CA ALA A 124 -2.75 -5.74 -8.48
C ALA A 124 -2.59 -4.95 -9.79
N PRO A 125 -1.89 -5.49 -10.81
CA PRO A 125 -1.71 -4.80 -12.08
C PRO A 125 -3.01 -4.26 -12.70
N GLY A 126 -2.98 -3.00 -13.11
CA GLY A 126 -4.13 -2.26 -13.65
C GLY A 126 -4.94 -1.47 -12.62
N PHE A 127 -4.82 -1.75 -11.33
CA PHE A 127 -5.44 -0.92 -10.30
C PHE A 127 -4.61 0.32 -9.99
N ARG A 128 -5.31 1.40 -9.63
CA ARG A 128 -4.71 2.66 -9.24
C ARG A 128 -4.74 2.85 -7.73
N ASP A 129 -3.56 3.00 -7.13
CA ASP A 129 -3.37 3.15 -5.69
C ASP A 129 -2.98 4.60 -5.30
N ALA A 130 -3.62 5.58 -5.95
CA ALA A 130 -3.41 6.99 -5.68
C ALA A 130 -3.95 7.39 -4.30
N GLU A 131 -3.28 8.32 -3.60
CA GLU A 131 -3.68 8.73 -2.23
C GLU A 131 -5.11 9.29 -2.22
N THR A 132 -5.50 10.01 -3.26
CA THR A 132 -6.85 10.58 -3.40
C THR A 132 -7.93 9.53 -3.69
N GLN A 133 -7.57 8.27 -3.93
CA GLN A 133 -8.51 7.20 -4.27
C GLN A 133 -8.53 6.07 -3.25
N VAL A 134 -7.39 5.73 -2.65
CA VAL A 134 -7.29 4.63 -1.68
C VAL A 134 -6.90 5.15 -0.28
N GLY A 135 -6.60 6.45 -0.18
CA GLY A 135 -6.16 7.10 1.05
C GLY A 135 -4.65 6.93 1.24
N THR A 136 -4.16 7.34 2.41
CA THR A 136 -2.75 7.18 2.78
C THR A 136 -2.28 5.74 2.62
N ASN A 137 -1.36 5.53 1.68
CA ASN A 137 -0.69 4.26 1.37
C ASN A 137 0.76 4.52 0.92
N GLY A 138 1.58 3.48 0.74
CA GLY A 138 2.98 3.62 0.32
C GLY A 138 3.17 4.27 -1.06
N ILE A 139 2.33 3.89 -2.04
CA ILE A 139 2.42 4.32 -3.44
C ILE A 139 1.99 5.78 -3.61
N GLY A 140 0.72 6.07 -3.39
CA GLY A 140 0.10 7.38 -3.55
C GLY A 140 0.74 8.43 -2.65
N THR A 141 1.04 8.11 -1.40
CA THR A 141 1.63 9.11 -0.49
C THR A 141 3.06 9.44 -0.91
N SER A 142 3.84 8.47 -1.39
CA SER A 142 5.21 8.75 -1.86
C SER A 142 5.21 9.55 -3.16
N LEU A 143 4.23 9.37 -4.05
CA LEU A 143 3.98 10.24 -5.21
C LEU A 143 3.69 11.68 -4.77
N GLU A 144 2.75 11.87 -3.84
CA GLU A 144 2.32 13.19 -3.37
C GLU A 144 3.43 13.95 -2.62
N VAL A 145 4.22 13.24 -1.82
CA VAL A 145 5.32 13.85 -1.03
C VAL A 145 6.61 13.96 -1.86
N GLY A 146 6.74 13.15 -2.92
CA GLY A 146 7.92 13.14 -3.79
C GLY A 146 9.19 12.60 -3.13
N ARG A 147 9.05 11.76 -2.09
CA ARG A 147 10.19 11.15 -1.39
C ARG A 147 9.86 9.74 -0.88
N PRO A 148 10.87 8.91 -0.61
CA PRO A 148 10.65 7.60 0.00
C PRO A 148 10.00 7.70 1.39
N LEU A 149 9.04 6.83 1.67
CA LEU A 149 8.39 6.71 2.97
C LEU A 149 7.86 5.29 3.21
N LEU A 150 7.64 4.97 4.49
CA LEU A 150 7.00 3.75 4.95
C LEU A 150 5.64 4.12 5.56
N VAL A 151 4.59 3.45 5.11
CA VAL A 151 3.25 3.48 5.74
C VAL A 151 3.02 2.12 6.38
N ASP A 152 2.88 2.10 7.70
CA ASP A 152 2.83 0.87 8.48
C ASP A 152 1.49 0.73 9.21
N GLY A 153 0.78 -0.38 8.97
CA GLY A 153 -0.42 -0.75 9.71
C GLY A 153 -1.46 0.36 9.77
N ASP A 154 -1.78 0.80 11.00
CA ASP A 154 -2.76 1.86 11.29
C ASP A 154 -2.40 3.24 10.72
N GLN A 155 -1.22 3.42 10.13
CA GLN A 155 -0.89 4.63 9.35
C GLN A 155 -1.64 4.67 8.02
N HIS A 156 -2.10 3.52 7.52
CA HIS A 156 -2.97 3.49 6.36
C HIS A 156 -4.32 4.11 6.68
N PHE A 157 -4.79 4.98 5.79
CA PHE A 157 -6.10 5.60 5.94
C PHE A 157 -7.21 4.54 5.80
N SER A 158 -7.16 3.76 4.72
CA SER A 158 -8.08 2.66 4.42
C SER A 158 -7.88 1.48 5.36
N GLY A 159 -8.97 1.06 6.03
CA GLY A 159 -8.98 -0.07 6.97
C GLY A 159 -8.44 -1.38 6.39
N PRO A 160 -8.86 -1.81 5.18
CA PRO A 160 -8.33 -3.00 4.51
C PRO A 160 -6.81 -2.99 4.32
N LEU A 161 -6.18 -1.81 4.17
CA LEU A 161 -4.74 -1.72 3.98
C LEU A 161 -3.95 -1.82 5.30
N ARG A 162 -4.61 -1.68 6.47
CA ARG A 162 -3.93 -1.73 7.78
C ARG A 162 -3.34 -3.09 8.13
N SER A 163 -3.65 -4.16 7.38
CA SER A 163 -2.96 -5.44 7.51
C SER A 163 -1.58 -5.48 6.85
N PHE A 164 -1.15 -4.38 6.20
CA PHE A 164 0.09 -4.32 5.44
C PHE A 164 1.04 -3.23 5.94
N SER A 165 2.29 -3.37 5.51
CA SER A 165 3.33 -2.35 5.59
C SER A 165 3.86 -2.11 4.18
N CYS A 166 3.80 -0.85 3.73
CA CYS A 166 4.08 -0.45 2.35
C CYS A 166 5.21 0.59 2.33
N ALA A 167 6.32 0.24 1.69
CA ALA A 167 7.50 1.09 1.55
C ALA A 167 7.62 1.60 0.12
N GLY A 168 7.14 2.81 -0.13
CA GLY A 168 7.16 3.44 -1.46
C GLY A 168 8.38 4.34 -1.64
N ALA A 169 9.05 4.21 -2.79
CA ALA A 169 10.16 5.05 -3.24
C ALA A 169 9.91 5.56 -4.67
N PRO A 170 9.81 6.89 -4.88
CA PRO A 170 9.63 7.46 -6.21
C PRO A 170 10.81 7.21 -7.14
N VAL A 171 10.53 6.76 -8.37
CA VAL A 171 11.51 6.64 -9.45
C VAL A 171 11.50 7.94 -10.25
N THR A 172 12.65 8.61 -10.33
CA THR A 172 12.76 9.89 -11.04
C THR A 172 13.54 9.75 -12.34
N HIS A 173 13.09 10.44 -13.38
CA HIS A 173 13.79 10.53 -14.65
C HIS A 173 15.21 11.11 -14.42
N PRO A 174 16.27 10.47 -14.96
CA PRO A 174 17.65 10.86 -14.68
C PRO A 174 17.97 12.32 -15.04
N VAL A 175 17.46 12.78 -16.20
CA VAL A 175 17.69 14.14 -16.72
C VAL A 175 16.68 15.18 -16.21
N THR A 176 15.36 14.95 -16.39
CA THR A 176 14.34 15.97 -16.08
C THR A 176 13.99 16.07 -14.60
N GLY A 177 14.33 15.06 -13.79
CA GLY A 177 13.93 14.97 -12.38
C GLY A 177 12.44 14.66 -12.17
N ALA A 178 11.65 14.49 -13.24
CA ALA A 178 10.24 14.15 -13.13
C ALA A 178 10.03 12.77 -12.49
N ILE A 179 9.06 12.62 -11.60
CA ILE A 179 8.66 11.32 -11.07
C ILE A 179 7.96 10.54 -12.18
N LEU A 180 8.46 9.34 -12.48
CA LEU A 180 7.93 8.45 -13.51
C LEU A 180 7.01 7.36 -12.93
N GLY A 181 7.10 7.13 -11.63
CA GLY A 181 6.37 6.09 -10.92
C GLY A 181 6.96 5.82 -9.54
N VAL A 182 6.54 4.73 -8.91
CA VAL A 182 7.01 4.29 -7.58
C VAL A 182 7.41 2.83 -7.62
N VAL A 183 8.54 2.51 -7.00
CA VAL A 183 8.80 1.15 -6.51
C VAL A 183 8.27 1.07 -5.10
N ASP A 184 7.36 0.14 -4.85
CA ASP A 184 6.81 -0.15 -3.54
C ASP A 184 7.16 -1.58 -3.12
N LEU A 185 7.57 -1.75 -1.87
CA LEU A 185 7.63 -3.08 -1.25
C LEU A 185 6.53 -3.20 -0.22
N THR A 186 5.68 -4.20 -0.40
CA THR A 186 4.58 -4.49 0.50
C THR A 186 4.78 -5.83 1.20
N THR A 187 4.55 -5.88 2.51
CA THR A 187 4.48 -7.11 3.30
C THR A 187 3.32 -7.05 4.29
N ALA A 188 3.03 -8.15 4.98
CA ALA A 188 2.10 -8.14 6.11
C ALA A 188 2.65 -7.23 7.23
N ALA A 189 1.78 -6.48 7.92
CA ALA A 189 2.20 -5.50 8.92
C ALA A 189 3.09 -6.10 10.03
N GLN A 190 2.86 -7.36 10.43
CA GLN A 190 3.69 -8.04 11.43
C GLN A 190 5.16 -8.29 10.98
N ASN A 191 5.43 -8.24 9.68
CA ASN A 191 6.77 -8.43 9.10
C ASN A 191 7.48 -7.09 8.79
N SER A 192 6.84 -5.97 9.12
CA SER A 192 7.32 -4.62 8.88
C SER A 192 8.70 -4.38 9.49
N ASN A 193 9.62 -3.80 8.70
CA ASN A 193 10.93 -3.40 9.17
C ASN A 193 11.51 -2.27 8.30
N THR A 194 12.51 -1.57 8.83
CA THR A 194 13.13 -0.42 8.16
C THR A 194 13.91 -0.76 6.89
N LEU A 195 14.26 -2.03 6.67
CA LEU A 195 15.00 -2.45 5.46
C LEU A 195 14.12 -2.40 4.22
N LEU A 196 12.79 -2.52 4.36
CA LEU A 196 11.84 -2.37 3.24
C LEU A 196 12.05 -1.04 2.51
N LEU A 197 12.12 0.05 3.26
CA LEU A 197 12.31 1.39 2.69
C LEU A 197 13.69 1.57 2.05
N SER A 198 14.74 1.01 2.67
CA SER A 198 16.09 1.02 2.11
C SER A 198 16.15 0.26 0.79
N PHE A 199 15.49 -0.90 0.70
CA PHE A 199 15.48 -1.73 -0.50
C PHE A 199 14.63 -1.12 -1.61
N ALA A 200 13.45 -0.56 -1.29
CA ALA A 200 12.64 0.19 -2.25
C ALA A 200 13.42 1.38 -2.84
N THR A 201 14.13 2.11 -1.98
CA THR A 201 14.99 3.24 -2.40
C THR A 201 16.14 2.78 -3.29
N LEU A 202 16.79 1.67 -2.96
CA LEU A 202 17.87 1.10 -3.76
C LEU A 202 17.36 0.62 -5.14
N ALA A 203 16.20 -0.05 -5.17
CA ALA A 203 15.57 -0.49 -6.40
C ALA A 203 15.20 0.70 -7.31
N ALA A 204 14.62 1.77 -6.74
CA ALA A 204 14.34 3.00 -7.47
C ALA A 204 15.61 3.67 -8.02
N ALA A 205 16.71 3.65 -7.25
CA ALA A 205 18.01 4.15 -7.70
C ALA A 205 18.58 3.31 -8.85
N ARG A 206 18.53 1.97 -8.76
CA ARG A 206 18.96 1.06 -9.84
C ARG A 206 18.17 1.29 -11.14
N LEU A 207 16.86 1.54 -11.05
CA LEU A 207 16.04 1.90 -12.21
C LEU A 207 16.49 3.23 -12.83
N ARG A 208 16.72 4.25 -12.00
CA ARG A 208 17.21 5.56 -12.46
C ARG A 208 18.58 5.46 -13.13
N GLU A 209 19.50 4.69 -12.57
CA GLU A 209 20.83 4.42 -13.13
C GLU A 209 20.70 3.73 -14.49
N ARG A 210 19.87 2.68 -14.59
CA ARG A 210 19.63 1.99 -15.85
C ARG A 210 19.11 2.91 -16.95
N MET A 211 18.17 3.81 -16.62
CA MET A 211 17.66 4.79 -17.58
C MET A 211 18.73 5.78 -18.06
N LEU A 212 19.68 6.13 -17.18
CA LEU A 212 20.79 7.01 -17.54
C LEU A 212 21.76 6.30 -18.48
N ASP A 213 22.05 5.02 -18.21
CA ASP A 213 22.88 4.18 -19.08
C ASP A 213 22.25 4.03 -20.46
N ASP A 214 20.97 3.70 -20.54
CA ASP A 214 20.22 3.57 -21.80
C ASP A 214 20.27 4.86 -22.64
N ALA A 215 20.09 6.03 -22.00
CA ALA A 215 20.17 7.32 -22.67
C ALA A 215 21.58 7.59 -23.22
N THR A 216 22.61 7.25 -22.43
CA THR A 216 23.99 7.47 -22.83
C THR A 216 24.41 6.53 -23.97
N GLU A 217 23.93 5.29 -23.99
CA GLU A 217 24.13 4.35 -25.09
C GLU A 217 23.50 4.85 -26.39
N LEU A 218 22.27 5.39 -26.32
CA LEU A 218 21.59 5.98 -27.47
C LEU A 218 22.37 7.18 -28.04
N ASP A 219 22.81 8.09 -27.18
CA ASP A 219 23.60 9.27 -27.60
C ASP A 219 24.90 8.85 -28.29
N ARG A 220 25.61 7.86 -27.74
CA ARG A 220 26.83 7.31 -28.36
C ARG A 220 26.55 6.66 -29.71
N ALA A 221 25.44 5.93 -29.85
CA ALA A 221 25.05 5.29 -31.10
C ALA A 221 24.72 6.33 -32.18
N ILE A 222 23.97 7.38 -31.84
CA ILE A 222 23.66 8.50 -32.75
C ILE A 222 24.94 9.21 -33.21
N PHE A 223 25.84 9.52 -32.27
CA PHE A 223 27.10 10.18 -32.60
C PHE A 223 28.00 9.33 -33.51
N SER A 224 28.07 8.01 -33.26
CA SER A 224 28.80 7.07 -34.10
C SER A 224 28.24 7.01 -35.52
N ALA A 225 26.91 6.98 -35.66
CA ALA A 225 26.25 7.00 -36.96
C ALA A 225 26.52 8.29 -37.73
N TYR A 226 26.47 9.45 -37.06
CA TYR A 226 26.80 10.74 -37.69
C TYR A 226 28.25 10.81 -38.17
N ARG A 227 29.20 10.25 -37.41
CA ARG A 227 30.62 10.24 -37.80
C ARG A 227 30.96 9.27 -38.94
N SER A 228 30.08 8.31 -39.20
CA SER A 228 30.28 7.25 -40.20
C SER A 228 29.54 7.53 -41.52
N ALA A 229 28.79 8.65 -41.59
CA ALA A 229 28.09 9.16 -42.76
C ALA A 229 28.91 10.26 -43.45
#